data_AF-A0A956TP24-F1
#
_entry.id   AF-A0A956TP24-F1
#
_cell.length_a   1.000
_cell.length_b   1.000
_cell.length_c   1.000
_cell.angle_alpha   90.00
_cell.angle_beta   90.00
_cell.angle_gamma   90.00
#
_symmetry.space_group_name_H-M   'P 1'
#
loop_
_entity.id
_entity.type
_entity.pdbx_description
1 polymer ?
#
loop_
_entity_poly.entity_id
_entity_poly.type
_entity_poly.pdbx_seq_one_letter_code
_entity_poly.pdbx_strand_id
1 'polypeptide(L)'
;MDNIEKEIKTDKPPSESPPEPAPVPESIEPKPEQNEPESAEEQGELKEETEAPPEPKSPGADGYLALIDENGLARWPEDRMPVKIYIDQKSSLPHFKEEFPGMLQNAFKKWQQVCPDILNIEFVQERDQASIVCTWTEDRDQMMSLKEGGNTMVIPDEDGILSVDMKILTLPPPGNSVIPFNYMERVCLHEAGHALGLTGHSDQKSDIMFGTVYPDQRAGELTERDRDTLSALYHLDRRTLMASRLDPAKEADQKALSSSNPKVKALAMSNMAVRALADKQFDKAAKLLEDAHKLDPTNKLIAKNLGGVYANYGSIAAMTFNLPGACMYFKKSLPLLSLSGDREAQVQVLSNYVKVLRMLNQKTELEKMEKKLAELSK
;
A
#
# COMPACT_ATOMS: atom_id res chain seq x y z
N MET A 1 54.85 -49.26 35.45
CA MET A 1 54.11 -48.01 35.68
C MET A 1 52.98 -48.01 34.67
N ASP A 2 51.78 -48.29 35.17
CA ASP A 2 50.55 -47.49 35.04
C ASP A 2 50.32 -46.58 33.82
N ASN A 3 49.09 -46.38 33.32
CA ASN A 3 47.82 -47.16 33.34
C ASN A 3 46.74 -46.31 32.62
N ILE A 4 45.79 -46.94 31.89
CA ILE A 4 44.44 -46.36 31.58
C ILE A 4 44.53 -45.09 30.66
N GLU A 5 43.57 -44.56 29.87
CA GLU A 5 42.10 -44.58 29.68
C GLU A 5 41.79 -44.36 28.15
N LYS A 6 40.69 -44.74 27.45
CA LYS A 6 39.49 -45.62 27.60
C LYS A 6 39.04 -46.09 26.19
N GLU A 7 37.93 -46.83 26.10
CA GLU A 7 37.13 -46.96 24.86
C GLU A 7 35.96 -45.94 24.82
N ILE A 8 35.47 -45.64 23.61
CA ILE A 8 34.06 -45.29 23.38
C ILE A 8 33.56 -46.14 22.20
N LYS A 9 32.49 -46.92 22.40
CA LYS A 9 31.77 -47.65 21.34
C LYS A 9 30.51 -46.88 20.95
N THR A 10 30.12 -46.96 19.69
CA THR A 10 28.92 -46.30 19.15
C THR A 10 27.79 -47.30 18.96
N ASP A 11 26.80 -47.29 19.85
CA ASP A 11 25.54 -48.00 19.64
C ASP A 11 24.64 -47.26 18.63
N LYS A 12 23.88 -48.03 17.85
CA LYS A 12 22.94 -47.54 16.85
C LYS A 12 21.54 -48.07 17.19
N PRO A 13 20.52 -47.20 17.36
CA PRO A 13 19.18 -47.63 17.73
C PRO A 13 18.48 -48.41 16.60
N PRO A 14 17.53 -49.31 16.94
CA PRO A 14 16.77 -50.10 15.97
C PRO A 14 15.71 -49.25 15.22
N SER A 15 15.21 -49.81 14.12
CA SER A 15 14.14 -49.21 13.31
C SER A 15 12.77 -49.64 13.83
N GLU A 16 11.90 -48.68 14.13
CA GLU A 16 10.47 -48.93 14.37
C GLU A 16 9.67 -48.73 13.07
N SER A 17 8.71 -49.62 12.82
CA SER A 17 7.78 -49.52 11.68
C SER A 17 6.52 -48.74 12.09
N PRO A 18 5.93 -47.91 11.20
CA PRO A 18 4.70 -47.18 11.51
C PRO A 18 3.47 -48.11 11.62
N PRO A 19 2.49 -47.80 12.48
CA PRO A 19 1.28 -48.60 12.66
C PRO A 19 0.26 -48.41 11.53
N GLU A 20 -0.64 -49.40 11.43
CA GLU A 20 -1.71 -49.52 10.42
C GLU A 20 -2.91 -48.60 10.73
N PRO A 21 -3.57 -47.98 9.72
CA PRO A 21 -4.67 -47.03 9.95
C PRO A 21 -6.01 -47.71 10.30
N ALA A 22 -6.77 -47.06 11.18
CA ALA A 22 -8.10 -47.50 11.62
C ALA A 22 -9.20 -47.32 10.53
N PRO A 23 -10.28 -48.12 10.55
CA PRO A 23 -11.31 -48.12 9.50
C PRO A 23 -12.23 -46.88 9.53
N VAL A 24 -12.75 -46.54 8.35
CA VAL A 24 -13.67 -45.42 8.11
C VAL A 24 -15.14 -45.87 8.29
N PRO A 25 -15.98 -45.14 9.04
CA PRO A 25 -17.41 -45.43 9.15
C PRO A 25 -18.22 -44.96 7.93
N GLU A 26 -19.42 -45.52 7.77
CA GLU A 26 -20.19 -45.52 6.52
C GLU A 26 -20.88 -44.19 6.13
N SER A 27 -21.29 -44.14 4.86
CA SER A 27 -22.09 -43.11 4.22
C SER A 27 -23.50 -42.97 4.79
N ILE A 28 -24.03 -41.73 4.80
CA ILE A 28 -25.45 -41.45 5.05
C ILE A 28 -26.05 -40.87 3.76
N GLU A 29 -27.10 -41.50 3.24
CA GLU A 29 -27.86 -41.02 2.08
C GLU A 29 -28.81 -39.86 2.44
N PRO A 30 -29.13 -38.95 1.49
CA PRO A 30 -30.08 -37.87 1.72
C PRO A 30 -31.54 -38.36 1.74
N LYS A 31 -32.43 -37.58 2.36
CA LYS A 31 -33.89 -37.72 2.23
C LYS A 31 -34.55 -36.43 1.69
N PRO A 32 -35.68 -36.53 0.97
CA PRO A 32 -36.22 -35.44 0.16
C PRO A 32 -37.36 -34.63 0.82
N GLU A 33 -37.68 -33.51 0.16
CA GLU A 33 -38.99 -32.83 0.07
C GLU A 33 -39.81 -32.48 1.32
N GLN A 34 -40.20 -31.20 1.40
CA GLN A 34 -41.62 -30.80 1.34
C GLN A 34 -41.77 -29.31 0.97
N ASN A 35 -42.86 -28.98 0.26
CA ASN A 35 -43.15 -27.64 -0.26
C ASN A 35 -44.19 -26.90 0.60
N GLU A 36 -44.00 -25.59 0.77
CA GLU A 36 -45.03 -24.51 0.72
C GLU A 36 -46.27 -24.55 1.67
N PRO A 37 -47.08 -23.47 1.76
CA PRO A 37 -46.87 -22.06 1.36
C PRO A 37 -47.11 -21.06 2.52
N GLU A 38 -47.04 -19.75 2.20
CA GLU A 38 -48.17 -18.79 2.28
C GLU A 38 -47.91 -17.41 2.93
N SER A 39 -48.18 -16.37 2.14
CA SER A 39 -48.49 -14.96 2.41
C SER A 39 -47.92 -14.20 3.63
N ALA A 40 -47.28 -13.06 3.33
CA ALA A 40 -47.78 -11.75 3.78
C ALA A 40 -47.44 -10.69 2.72
N GLU A 41 -48.40 -9.85 2.35
CA GLU A 41 -48.21 -8.74 1.41
C GLU A 41 -47.90 -7.43 2.15
N GLU A 42 -47.00 -6.59 1.62
CA GLU A 42 -47.01 -5.16 1.90
C GLU A 42 -46.61 -4.39 0.62
N GLN A 43 -47.57 -3.67 0.04
CA GLN A 43 -47.41 -2.97 -1.24
C GLN A 43 -47.03 -1.50 -0.99
N GLY A 44 -45.79 -1.13 -1.31
CA GLY A 44 -45.32 0.27 -1.29
C GLY A 44 -45.51 0.94 -2.65
N GLU A 45 -46.13 2.12 -2.68
CA GLU A 45 -46.45 2.85 -3.91
C GLU A 45 -45.20 3.29 -4.70
N LEU A 46 -45.07 2.82 -5.95
CA LEU A 46 -44.16 3.41 -6.92
C LEU A 46 -44.73 4.73 -7.44
N LYS A 47 -44.02 5.84 -7.21
CA LYS A 47 -44.27 7.11 -7.91
C LYS A 47 -43.40 7.21 -9.15
N GLU A 48 -44.05 7.33 -10.28
CA GLU A 48 -43.44 7.44 -11.60
C GLU A 48 -43.05 8.91 -11.87
N GLU A 49 -41.86 9.33 -11.43
CA GLU A 49 -41.30 10.61 -11.84
C GLU A 49 -40.73 10.50 -13.26
N THR A 50 -41.32 11.28 -14.17
CA THR A 50 -40.99 11.30 -15.59
C THR A 50 -39.84 12.26 -15.86
N GLU A 51 -38.61 11.82 -15.56
CA GLU A 51 -37.41 12.53 -15.99
C GLU A 51 -37.33 12.58 -17.53
N ALA A 52 -36.87 13.72 -18.05
CA ALA A 52 -36.64 13.88 -19.49
C ALA A 52 -35.44 13.05 -19.95
N PRO A 53 -35.37 12.63 -21.24
CA PRO A 53 -34.21 11.91 -21.75
C PRO A 53 -32.92 12.71 -21.52
N PRO A 54 -31.87 12.11 -20.94
CA PRO A 54 -30.62 12.83 -20.70
C PRO A 54 -30.00 13.27 -22.03
N GLU A 55 -29.50 14.51 -22.07
CA GLU A 55 -28.71 14.99 -23.20
C GLU A 55 -27.47 14.10 -23.39
N PRO A 56 -27.01 13.88 -24.64
CA PRO A 56 -25.88 12.99 -24.90
C PRO A 56 -24.60 13.51 -24.26
N LYS A 57 -24.17 12.85 -23.16
CA LYS A 57 -22.88 13.11 -22.51
C LYS A 57 -21.74 13.09 -23.54
N SER A 58 -20.82 14.04 -23.43
CA SER A 58 -19.52 13.95 -24.11
C SER A 58 -18.73 12.73 -23.59
N PRO A 59 -18.12 11.93 -24.47
CA PRO A 59 -17.26 10.81 -24.04
C PRO A 59 -16.03 11.31 -23.27
N GLY A 60 -15.53 10.51 -22.31
CA GLY A 60 -14.33 10.84 -21.52
C GLY A 60 -14.57 11.40 -20.11
N ALA A 61 -15.79 11.36 -19.57
CA ALA A 61 -16.16 12.08 -18.35
C ALA A 61 -16.17 11.25 -17.03
N ASP A 62 -16.35 9.92 -17.09
CA ASP A 62 -16.66 9.09 -15.90
C ASP A 62 -15.46 8.22 -15.42
N GLY A 63 -14.24 8.50 -15.90
CA GLY A 63 -12.98 7.85 -15.47
C GLY A 63 -12.54 8.20 -14.03
N TYR A 64 -11.39 7.66 -13.60
CA TYR A 64 -10.89 7.76 -12.21
C TYR A 64 -9.50 8.41 -12.07
N LEU A 65 -9.10 9.28 -13.02
CA LEU A 65 -7.79 9.95 -13.03
C LEU A 65 -7.47 10.68 -11.70
N ALA A 66 -8.47 11.30 -11.07
CA ALA A 66 -8.32 11.98 -9.79
C ALA A 66 -7.98 11.05 -8.61
N LEU A 67 -8.31 9.76 -8.68
CA LEU A 67 -7.96 8.78 -7.64
C LEU A 67 -6.48 8.35 -7.72
N ILE A 68 -5.91 8.31 -8.94
CA ILE A 68 -4.50 7.96 -9.12
C ILE A 68 -3.56 9.17 -8.91
N ASP A 69 -4.08 10.40 -9.05
CA ASP A 69 -3.37 11.65 -8.73
C ASP A 69 -3.04 11.81 -7.23
N GLU A 70 -3.74 11.12 -6.31
CA GLU A 70 -3.37 11.12 -4.88
C GLU A 70 -1.94 10.59 -4.66
N ASN A 71 -1.58 9.54 -5.38
CA ASN A 71 -0.21 9.01 -5.46
C ASN A 71 0.69 9.90 -6.34
N GLY A 72 0.12 10.55 -7.34
CA GLY A 72 0.81 11.40 -8.29
C GLY A 72 1.00 10.69 -9.63
N LEU A 73 0.95 11.48 -10.70
CA LEU A 73 0.86 11.01 -12.07
C LEU A 73 2.24 10.83 -12.70
N ALA A 74 2.41 9.76 -13.46
CA ALA A 74 3.53 9.55 -14.36
C ALA A 74 3.02 8.89 -15.64
N ARG A 75 3.66 9.18 -16.78
CA ARG A 75 3.46 8.44 -18.04
C ARG A 75 4.78 8.30 -18.77
N TRP A 76 4.82 7.46 -19.80
CA TRP A 76 5.97 7.40 -20.71
C TRP A 76 6.06 8.69 -21.54
N PRO A 77 7.21 9.41 -21.50
CA PRO A 77 7.47 10.56 -22.37
C PRO A 77 7.50 10.18 -23.85
N GLU A 78 7.18 11.15 -24.72
CA GLU A 78 7.14 10.97 -26.18
C GLU A 78 8.52 10.60 -26.76
N ASP A 79 9.60 11.13 -26.20
CA ASP A 79 10.98 10.82 -26.60
C ASP A 79 11.50 9.46 -26.08
N ARG A 80 10.69 8.75 -25.29
CA ARG A 80 10.94 7.38 -24.82
C ARG A 80 10.03 6.35 -25.51
N MET A 81 9.34 6.74 -26.58
CA MET A 81 8.57 5.84 -27.45
C MET A 81 9.45 5.22 -28.55
N PRO A 82 9.24 3.95 -28.94
CA PRO A 82 8.31 2.99 -28.35
C PRO A 82 8.78 2.51 -26.97
N VAL A 83 7.82 2.23 -26.08
CA VAL A 83 8.10 1.60 -24.79
C VAL A 83 8.60 0.18 -25.05
N LYS A 84 9.85 -0.10 -24.67
CA LYS A 84 10.49 -1.40 -24.91
C LYS A 84 10.21 -2.36 -23.77
N ILE A 85 9.64 -3.53 -24.07
CA ILE A 85 9.18 -4.49 -23.07
C ILE A 85 9.91 -5.82 -23.25
N TYR A 86 10.64 -6.23 -22.23
CA TYR A 86 11.16 -7.59 -22.09
C TYR A 86 10.24 -8.39 -21.17
N ILE A 87 9.93 -9.63 -21.55
CA ILE A 87 9.16 -10.57 -20.73
C ILE A 87 9.93 -11.88 -20.69
N ASP A 88 10.24 -12.40 -19.49
CA ASP A 88 10.82 -13.74 -19.32
C ASP A 88 9.95 -14.79 -20.02
N GLN A 89 10.44 -15.36 -21.13
CA GLN A 89 9.65 -16.32 -21.93
C GLN A 89 9.51 -17.70 -21.28
N LYS A 90 10.32 -17.99 -20.25
CA LYS A 90 10.38 -19.29 -19.56
C LYS A 90 10.71 -19.11 -18.10
N SER A 91 10.20 -20.00 -17.25
CA SER A 91 10.58 -20.10 -15.84
C SER A 91 10.49 -21.55 -15.36
N SER A 92 11.30 -21.91 -14.37
CA SER A 92 11.23 -23.19 -13.66
C SER A 92 10.47 -23.11 -12.33
N LEU A 93 9.83 -21.99 -12.04
CA LEU A 93 9.08 -21.77 -10.80
C LEU A 93 7.79 -22.62 -10.75
N PRO A 94 7.33 -23.04 -9.56
CA PRO A 94 6.08 -23.77 -9.40
C PRO A 94 4.89 -23.06 -10.05
N HIS A 95 4.01 -23.84 -10.68
CA HIS A 95 2.81 -23.45 -11.42
C HIS A 95 2.97 -22.34 -12.49
N PHE A 96 4.20 -21.97 -12.88
CA PHE A 96 4.44 -21.27 -14.14
C PHE A 96 3.89 -22.11 -15.32
N LYS A 97 3.43 -21.44 -16.38
CA LYS A 97 2.96 -22.09 -17.59
C LYS A 97 3.39 -21.32 -18.83
N GLU A 98 3.58 -22.04 -19.94
CA GLU A 98 4.08 -21.47 -21.19
C GLU A 98 3.14 -20.44 -21.84
N GLU A 99 1.84 -20.42 -21.49
CA GLU A 99 0.92 -19.38 -21.97
C GLU A 99 1.03 -18.03 -21.24
N PHE A 100 1.65 -17.95 -20.05
CA PHE A 100 1.67 -16.72 -19.23
C PHE A 100 2.40 -15.53 -19.90
N PRO A 101 3.56 -15.68 -20.57
CA PRO A 101 4.17 -14.59 -21.34
C PRO A 101 3.26 -14.08 -22.47
N GLY A 102 2.48 -14.99 -23.08
CA GLY A 102 1.49 -14.63 -24.10
C GLY A 102 0.32 -13.81 -23.56
N MET A 103 -0.17 -14.13 -22.35
CA MET A 103 -1.17 -13.31 -21.66
C MET A 103 -0.67 -11.90 -21.39
N LEU A 104 0.58 -11.74 -20.95
CA LEU A 104 1.16 -10.43 -20.66
C LEU A 104 1.43 -9.60 -21.93
N GLN A 105 1.90 -10.23 -23.02
CA GLN A 105 1.95 -9.58 -24.33
C GLN A 105 0.56 -9.13 -24.81
N ASN A 106 -0.49 -9.92 -24.57
CA ASN A 106 -1.87 -9.57 -24.91
C ASN A 106 -2.37 -8.40 -24.06
N ALA A 107 -2.03 -8.36 -22.77
CA ALA A 107 -2.39 -7.27 -21.86
C ALA A 107 -1.82 -5.91 -22.32
N PHE A 108 -0.52 -5.84 -22.63
CA PHE A 108 0.09 -4.63 -23.17
C PHE A 108 -0.53 -4.22 -24.52
N LYS A 109 -0.82 -5.17 -25.41
CA LYS A 109 -1.50 -4.89 -26.69
C LYS A 109 -2.93 -4.35 -26.48
N LYS A 110 -3.69 -4.90 -25.53
CA LYS A 110 -5.04 -4.43 -25.16
C LYS A 110 -5.02 -2.97 -24.68
N TRP A 111 -4.03 -2.58 -23.87
CA TRP A 111 -3.81 -1.19 -23.47
C TRP A 111 -3.32 -0.29 -24.61
N GLN A 112 -2.46 -0.79 -25.51
CA GLN A 112 -1.99 -0.03 -26.67
C GLN A 112 -3.15 0.47 -27.56
N GLN A 113 -4.20 -0.34 -27.72
CA GLN A 113 -5.40 0.03 -28.49
C GLN A 113 -6.24 1.16 -27.85
N VAL A 114 -5.92 1.62 -26.64
CA VAL A 114 -6.60 2.75 -26.00
C VAL A 114 -6.06 4.10 -26.48
N CYS A 115 -4.77 4.16 -26.84
CA CYS A 115 -4.09 5.37 -27.30
C CYS A 115 -3.17 5.07 -28.49
N PRO A 116 -3.66 4.48 -29.60
CA PRO A 116 -2.83 3.89 -30.65
C PRO A 116 -1.91 4.91 -31.35
N ASP A 117 -2.30 6.19 -31.38
CA ASP A 117 -1.52 7.28 -31.99
C ASP A 117 -0.44 7.88 -31.07
N ILE A 118 -0.40 7.51 -29.79
CA ILE A 118 0.53 8.04 -28.77
C ILE A 118 1.36 6.93 -28.12
N LEU A 119 0.71 5.86 -27.68
CA LEU A 119 1.34 4.74 -26.99
C LEU A 119 1.84 3.71 -28.02
N ASN A 120 3.14 3.73 -28.29
CA ASN A 120 3.80 2.72 -29.11
C ASN A 120 4.58 1.73 -28.23
N ILE A 121 4.50 0.43 -28.54
CA ILE A 121 5.07 -0.66 -27.74
C ILE A 121 5.92 -1.59 -28.62
N GLU A 122 7.14 -1.89 -28.20
CA GLU A 122 8.08 -2.80 -28.86
C GLU A 122 8.45 -3.95 -27.90
N PHE A 123 8.25 -5.21 -28.31
CA PHE A 123 8.67 -6.36 -27.52
C PHE A 123 10.10 -6.79 -27.90
N VAL A 124 11.04 -6.66 -26.96
CA VAL A 124 12.47 -6.96 -27.17
C VAL A 124 12.85 -8.32 -26.59
N GLN A 125 13.86 -8.96 -27.18
CA GLN A 125 14.34 -10.28 -26.75
C GLN A 125 15.42 -10.20 -25.66
N GLU A 126 16.21 -9.13 -25.64
CA GLU A 126 17.28 -8.93 -24.66
C GLU A 126 16.82 -7.99 -23.53
N ARG A 127 17.11 -8.35 -22.29
CA ARG A 127 16.62 -7.64 -21.09
C ARG A 127 17.21 -6.24 -20.93
N ASP A 128 18.44 -6.01 -21.40
CA ASP A 128 19.15 -4.73 -21.31
C ASP A 128 18.67 -3.69 -22.33
N GLN A 129 17.88 -4.10 -23.32
CA GLN A 129 17.25 -3.23 -24.32
C GLN A 129 15.86 -2.71 -23.88
N ALA A 130 15.36 -3.15 -22.72
CA ALA A 130 14.01 -2.89 -22.27
C ALA A 130 13.90 -1.74 -21.25
N SER A 131 12.80 -0.99 -21.36
CA SER A 131 12.38 0.01 -20.39
C SER A 131 11.39 -0.57 -19.36
N ILE A 132 10.59 -1.57 -19.77
CA ILE A 132 9.77 -2.41 -18.89
C ILE A 132 10.38 -3.82 -18.85
N VAL A 133 10.69 -4.30 -17.65
CA VAL A 133 11.22 -5.64 -17.40
C VAL A 133 10.18 -6.46 -16.64
N CYS A 134 9.59 -7.46 -17.31
CA CYS A 134 8.59 -8.36 -16.72
C CYS A 134 9.21 -9.72 -16.38
N THR A 135 9.12 -10.11 -15.10
CA THR A 135 9.71 -11.33 -14.54
C THR A 135 8.69 -12.11 -13.70
N TRP A 136 9.01 -13.36 -13.38
CA TRP A 136 8.14 -14.27 -12.61
C TRP A 136 8.70 -14.51 -11.20
N THR A 137 7.84 -14.70 -10.20
CA THR A 137 8.25 -15.01 -8.83
C THR A 137 7.29 -15.97 -8.13
N GLU A 138 7.80 -16.83 -7.23
CA GLU A 138 6.97 -17.59 -6.27
C GLU A 138 6.86 -16.89 -4.91
N ASP A 139 7.68 -15.86 -4.68
CA ASP A 139 7.81 -15.17 -3.41
C ASP A 139 6.71 -14.12 -3.21
N ARG A 140 5.85 -14.36 -2.21
CA ARG A 140 4.75 -13.45 -1.85
C ARG A 140 5.20 -12.19 -1.12
N ASP A 141 6.37 -12.18 -0.49
CA ASP A 141 6.90 -10.99 0.20
C ASP A 141 7.42 -9.94 -0.81
N GLN A 142 7.39 -10.26 -2.12
CA GLN A 142 7.67 -9.33 -3.22
C GLN A 142 6.42 -8.64 -3.80
N MET A 143 5.22 -9.03 -3.36
CA MET A 143 3.94 -8.34 -3.67
C MET A 143 3.73 -7.18 -2.68
N MET A 144 2.93 -6.15 -2.99
CA MET A 144 2.59 -5.14 -1.98
C MET A 144 1.57 -5.67 -0.96
N SER A 145 0.61 -6.49 -1.39
CA SER A 145 -0.33 -7.18 -0.51
C SER A 145 -0.64 -8.62 -0.94
N LEU A 146 -1.18 -9.40 0.01
CA LEU A 146 -1.65 -10.77 -0.22
C LEU A 146 -2.89 -10.87 -1.14
N LYS A 147 -3.35 -9.75 -1.72
CA LYS A 147 -4.51 -9.65 -2.63
C LYS A 147 -4.13 -9.34 -4.08
N GLU A 148 -2.87 -9.01 -4.34
CA GLU A 148 -2.36 -8.85 -5.70
C GLU A 148 -1.84 -10.19 -6.24
N GLY A 149 -1.91 -10.35 -7.56
CA GLY A 149 -1.23 -11.43 -8.29
C GLY A 149 0.11 -11.01 -8.88
N GLY A 150 0.50 -9.74 -8.73
CA GLY A 150 1.77 -9.20 -9.17
C GLY A 150 2.19 -7.99 -8.33
N ASN A 151 3.29 -7.36 -8.73
CA ASN A 151 3.73 -6.05 -8.27
C ASN A 151 4.45 -5.39 -9.44
N THR A 152 4.01 -4.19 -9.80
CA THR A 152 4.67 -3.31 -10.75
C THR A 152 5.25 -2.11 -10.01
N MET A 153 6.56 -1.91 -10.10
CA MET A 153 7.27 -0.79 -9.48
C MET A 153 7.67 0.22 -10.56
N VAL A 154 7.21 1.46 -10.43
CA VAL A 154 7.46 2.51 -11.43
C VAL A 154 8.67 3.33 -11.00
N ILE A 155 9.62 3.53 -11.92
CA ILE A 155 10.82 4.31 -11.66
C ILE A 155 10.73 5.56 -12.55
N PRO A 156 10.27 6.71 -12.02
CA PRO A 156 10.24 7.96 -12.76
C PRO A 156 11.53 8.76 -12.61
N ASP A 157 11.70 9.76 -13.46
CA ASP A 157 12.69 10.84 -13.33
C ASP A 157 12.02 12.22 -13.46
N GLU A 158 12.76 13.26 -13.87
CA GLU A 158 12.21 14.62 -13.97
C GLU A 158 11.22 14.82 -15.12
N ASP A 159 11.19 13.94 -16.13
CA ASP A 159 10.35 14.09 -17.33
C ASP A 159 9.17 13.11 -17.39
N GLY A 160 9.27 11.93 -16.76
CA GLY A 160 8.19 10.95 -16.69
C GLY A 160 8.69 9.58 -16.23
N ILE A 161 8.07 8.51 -16.71
CA ILE A 161 8.55 7.14 -16.45
C ILE A 161 9.90 6.94 -17.17
N LEU A 162 10.90 6.43 -16.44
CA LEU A 162 12.23 6.08 -16.94
C LEU A 162 12.35 4.57 -17.15
N SER A 163 11.92 3.78 -16.16
CA SER A 163 11.88 2.31 -16.23
C SER A 163 10.80 1.71 -15.32
N VAL A 164 10.50 0.43 -15.53
CA VAL A 164 9.54 -0.33 -14.71
C VAL A 164 10.07 -1.75 -14.46
N ASP A 165 10.10 -2.17 -13.20
CA ASP A 165 10.28 -3.58 -12.81
C ASP A 165 8.92 -4.19 -12.46
N MET A 166 8.47 -5.18 -13.25
CA MET A 166 7.23 -5.93 -13.04
C MET A 166 7.53 -7.37 -12.61
N LYS A 167 6.78 -7.83 -11.61
CA LYS A 167 6.82 -9.21 -11.10
C LYS A 167 5.42 -9.79 -11.06
N ILE A 168 5.22 -10.97 -11.65
CA ILE A 168 3.95 -11.69 -11.57
C ILE A 168 4.14 -12.99 -10.77
N LEU A 169 3.21 -13.26 -9.86
CA LEU A 169 3.25 -14.38 -8.93
C LEU A 169 2.82 -15.68 -9.62
N THR A 170 3.67 -16.72 -9.58
CA THR A 170 3.36 -18.05 -10.14
C THR A 170 2.72 -18.99 -9.12
N LEU A 171 2.31 -18.50 -7.94
CA LEU A 171 1.53 -19.28 -6.98
C LEU A 171 0.01 -19.08 -7.15
N PRO A 172 -0.82 -20.13 -6.98
CA PRO A 172 -2.28 -20.01 -6.94
C PRO A 172 -2.77 -18.94 -5.93
N PRO A 173 -3.87 -18.22 -6.23
CA PRO A 173 -4.50 -17.33 -5.27
C PRO A 173 -5.01 -18.10 -4.02
N PRO A 174 -5.09 -17.45 -2.84
CA PRO A 174 -5.51 -18.13 -1.61
C PRO A 174 -6.90 -18.78 -1.73
N GLY A 175 -6.96 -20.10 -1.48
CA GLY A 175 -8.17 -20.92 -1.64
C GLY A 175 -8.23 -21.73 -2.95
N ASN A 176 -7.34 -21.47 -3.90
CA ASN A 176 -7.23 -22.22 -5.16
C ASN A 176 -6.03 -23.17 -5.16
N SER A 177 -6.16 -24.35 -5.77
CA SER A 177 -5.07 -25.32 -5.98
C SER A 177 -4.28 -25.09 -7.27
N VAL A 178 -4.82 -24.28 -8.18
CA VAL A 178 -4.23 -23.92 -9.48
C VAL A 178 -4.52 -22.45 -9.78
N ILE A 179 -3.69 -21.82 -10.62
CA ILE A 179 -3.96 -20.48 -11.16
C ILE A 179 -5.07 -20.57 -12.22
N PRO A 180 -6.23 -19.91 -12.04
CA PRO A 180 -7.27 -19.81 -13.07
C PRO A 180 -6.77 -18.97 -14.26
N PHE A 181 -7.19 -19.32 -15.49
CA PHE A 181 -6.80 -18.59 -16.70
C PHE A 181 -7.20 -17.11 -16.62
N ASN A 182 -8.49 -16.84 -16.36
CA ASN A 182 -9.04 -15.48 -16.34
C ASN A 182 -8.45 -14.62 -15.20
N TYR A 183 -8.07 -15.26 -14.08
CA TYR A 183 -7.36 -14.58 -12.99
C TYR A 183 -5.98 -14.10 -13.47
N MET A 184 -5.19 -14.95 -14.13
CA MET A 184 -3.87 -14.56 -14.65
C MET A 184 -3.99 -13.48 -15.75
N GLU A 185 -4.98 -13.59 -16.66
CA GLU A 185 -5.19 -12.53 -17.66
C GLU A 185 -5.52 -11.18 -17.01
N ARG A 186 -6.37 -11.17 -15.97
CA ARG A 186 -6.71 -9.96 -15.20
C ARG A 186 -5.53 -9.39 -14.43
N VAL A 187 -4.68 -10.24 -13.84
CA VAL A 187 -3.40 -9.81 -13.22
C VAL A 187 -2.50 -9.17 -14.28
N CYS A 188 -2.26 -9.83 -15.41
CA CYS A 188 -1.44 -9.27 -16.50
C CYS A 188 -1.96 -7.91 -16.99
N LEU A 189 -3.28 -7.72 -17.07
CA LEU A 189 -3.90 -6.44 -17.44
C LEU A 189 -3.75 -5.36 -16.37
N HIS A 190 -3.89 -5.72 -15.08
CA HIS A 190 -3.70 -4.82 -13.95
C HIS A 190 -2.25 -4.31 -13.88
N GLU A 191 -1.29 -5.22 -13.89
CA GLU A 191 0.14 -4.89 -13.88
C GLU A 191 0.56 -4.07 -15.11
N ALA A 192 0.06 -4.43 -16.30
CA ALA A 192 0.31 -3.65 -17.52
C ALA A 192 -0.27 -2.22 -17.45
N GLY A 193 -1.37 -2.01 -16.73
CA GLY A 193 -1.94 -0.67 -16.49
C GLY A 193 -1.05 0.18 -15.60
N HIS A 194 -0.56 -0.38 -14.49
CA HIS A 194 0.44 0.27 -13.64
C HIS A 194 1.71 0.61 -14.43
N ALA A 195 2.23 -0.32 -15.24
CA ALA A 195 3.45 -0.16 -16.03
C ALA A 195 3.34 0.91 -17.13
N LEU A 196 2.13 1.32 -17.48
CA LEU A 196 1.84 2.39 -18.43
C LEU A 196 1.51 3.74 -17.77
N GLY A 197 1.49 3.81 -16.43
CA GLY A 197 1.33 5.05 -15.67
C GLY A 197 0.06 5.16 -14.82
N LEU A 198 -0.77 4.13 -14.74
CA LEU A 198 -1.93 4.12 -13.82
C LEU A 198 -1.44 3.83 -12.40
N THR A 199 -0.80 4.82 -11.76
CA THR A 199 -0.06 4.76 -10.48
C THR A 199 -0.93 4.58 -9.22
N GLY A 200 -2.20 4.21 -9.38
CA GLY A 200 -3.15 3.98 -8.31
C GLY A 200 -4.29 3.05 -8.75
N HIS A 201 -5.36 3.00 -7.95
CA HIS A 201 -6.45 2.04 -8.16
C HIS A 201 -7.79 2.71 -8.43
N SER A 202 -8.65 2.01 -9.17
CA SER A 202 -10.07 2.31 -9.26
C SER A 202 -10.79 1.99 -7.95
N ASP A 203 -11.82 2.76 -7.66
CA ASP A 203 -12.80 2.54 -6.58
C ASP A 203 -13.80 1.41 -6.89
N GLN A 204 -14.02 1.09 -8.17
CA GLN A 204 -15.09 0.18 -8.62
C GLN A 204 -14.59 -1.24 -8.90
N LYS A 205 -15.21 -2.23 -8.27
CA LYS A 205 -14.86 -3.67 -8.37
C LYS A 205 -15.01 -4.27 -9.77
N SER A 206 -15.65 -3.55 -10.70
CA SER A 206 -15.78 -3.90 -12.12
C SER A 206 -14.47 -3.72 -12.89
N ASP A 207 -13.70 -2.68 -12.55
CA ASP A 207 -12.58 -2.19 -13.34
C ASP A 207 -11.35 -3.07 -13.19
N ILE A 208 -10.52 -3.11 -14.23
CA ILE A 208 -9.25 -3.86 -14.20
C ILE A 208 -8.31 -3.26 -13.17
N MET A 209 -8.26 -1.94 -13.01
CA MET A 209 -7.41 -1.28 -12.00
C MET A 209 -7.99 -1.30 -10.57
N PHE A 210 -9.02 -2.11 -10.27
CA PHE A 210 -9.43 -2.31 -8.88
C PHE A 210 -8.36 -3.08 -8.10
N GLY A 211 -7.88 -2.53 -6.98
CA GLY A 211 -6.76 -3.05 -6.16
C GLY A 211 -7.03 -4.35 -5.37
N THR A 212 -7.73 -5.32 -5.97
CA THR A 212 -7.86 -6.71 -5.52
C THR A 212 -8.35 -7.54 -6.70
N VAL A 213 -7.48 -8.37 -7.28
CA VAL A 213 -7.88 -9.30 -8.34
C VAL A 213 -8.50 -10.53 -7.70
N TYR A 214 -9.82 -10.68 -7.83
CA TYR A 214 -10.53 -11.85 -7.30
C TYR A 214 -10.37 -13.06 -8.23
N PRO A 215 -10.20 -14.30 -7.71
CA PRO A 215 -10.12 -15.53 -8.50
C PRO A 215 -11.51 -16.00 -8.99
N ASP A 216 -12.26 -15.08 -9.55
CA ASP A 216 -13.58 -15.30 -10.17
C ASP A 216 -13.47 -15.59 -11.68
N GLN A 217 -14.61 -15.85 -12.33
CA GLN A 217 -14.65 -16.26 -13.75
C GLN A 217 -14.74 -15.10 -14.75
N ARG A 218 -14.73 -13.83 -14.33
CA ARG A 218 -14.79 -12.68 -15.25
C ARG A 218 -13.56 -12.64 -16.16
N ALA A 219 -13.77 -12.37 -17.45
CA ALA A 219 -12.72 -12.24 -18.45
C ALA A 219 -11.78 -11.05 -18.17
N GLY A 220 -10.58 -11.06 -18.77
CA GLY A 220 -9.68 -9.91 -18.76
C GLY A 220 -10.05 -8.86 -19.80
N GLU A 221 -10.97 -7.96 -19.47
CA GLU A 221 -11.43 -6.89 -20.37
C GLU A 221 -11.36 -5.52 -19.70
N LEU A 222 -10.77 -4.53 -20.39
CA LEU A 222 -10.69 -3.14 -19.92
C LEU A 222 -12.06 -2.47 -20.01
N THR A 223 -12.55 -1.91 -18.90
CA THR A 223 -13.81 -1.14 -18.86
C THR A 223 -13.66 0.21 -19.56
N GLU A 224 -14.77 0.91 -19.79
CA GLU A 224 -14.73 2.27 -20.32
C GLU A 224 -13.99 3.22 -19.36
N ARG A 225 -14.12 3.04 -18.04
CA ARG A 225 -13.38 3.82 -17.04
C ARG A 225 -11.87 3.55 -17.08
N ASP A 226 -11.46 2.30 -17.28
CA ASP A 226 -10.04 1.93 -17.46
C ASP A 226 -9.46 2.68 -18.68
N ARG A 227 -10.21 2.68 -19.79
CA ARG A 227 -9.82 3.30 -21.08
C ARG A 227 -9.77 4.82 -21.00
N ASP A 228 -10.83 5.44 -20.49
CA ASP A 228 -10.93 6.90 -20.31
C ASP A 228 -9.82 7.41 -19.39
N THR A 229 -9.46 6.66 -18.34
CA THR A 229 -8.40 7.08 -17.41
C THR A 229 -7.02 7.05 -18.05
N LEU A 230 -6.67 5.99 -18.80
CA LEU A 230 -5.39 5.97 -19.54
C LEU A 230 -5.37 7.03 -20.64
N SER A 231 -6.48 7.19 -21.37
CA SER A 231 -6.61 8.21 -22.41
C SER A 231 -6.41 9.62 -21.85
N ALA A 232 -7.10 9.97 -20.75
CA ALA A 232 -6.93 11.26 -20.09
C ALA A 232 -5.49 11.47 -19.62
N LEU A 233 -4.85 10.48 -18.99
CA LEU A 233 -3.46 10.53 -18.55
C LEU A 233 -2.49 10.84 -19.71
N TYR A 234 -2.65 10.20 -20.87
CA TYR A 234 -1.78 10.41 -22.03
C TYR A 234 -2.07 11.71 -22.78
N HIS A 235 -3.28 12.25 -22.69
CA HIS A 235 -3.64 13.55 -23.27
C HIS A 235 -3.43 14.76 -22.32
N LEU A 236 -3.05 14.56 -21.06
CA LEU A 236 -2.68 15.66 -20.16
C LEU A 236 -1.54 16.52 -20.75
N ASP A 237 -1.60 17.83 -20.52
CA ASP A 237 -0.51 18.73 -20.84
C ASP A 237 0.66 18.58 -19.85
N ARG A 238 1.88 18.92 -20.30
CA ARG A 238 3.10 18.77 -19.47
C ARG A 238 3.09 19.62 -18.20
N ARG A 239 2.41 20.76 -18.15
CA ARG A 239 2.34 21.59 -16.94
C ARG A 239 1.44 20.95 -15.89
N THR A 240 0.30 20.39 -16.28
CA THR A 240 -0.57 19.63 -15.35
C THR A 240 0.16 18.38 -14.85
N LEU A 241 0.77 17.60 -15.76
CA LEU A 241 1.55 16.41 -15.38
C LEU A 241 2.70 16.75 -14.39
N MET A 242 3.43 17.85 -14.61
CA MET A 242 4.52 18.29 -13.73
C MET A 242 4.04 18.81 -12.37
N ALA A 243 2.85 19.41 -12.29
CA ALA A 243 2.26 19.84 -11.03
C ALA A 243 1.81 18.65 -10.15
N SER A 244 1.34 17.59 -10.81
CA SER A 244 0.83 16.34 -10.21
C SER A 244 1.86 15.20 -10.14
N ARG A 245 3.14 15.44 -10.47
CA ARG A 245 4.12 14.37 -10.74
C ARG A 245 4.24 13.34 -9.61
N LEU A 246 4.39 12.08 -9.99
CA LEU A 246 4.70 10.97 -9.08
C LEU A 246 5.94 11.29 -8.23
N ASP A 247 5.81 11.18 -6.91
CA ASP A 247 6.92 11.26 -5.95
C ASP A 247 7.35 9.83 -5.59
N PRO A 248 8.56 9.37 -5.97
CA PRO A 248 9.07 8.05 -5.58
C PRO A 248 9.02 7.78 -4.08
N ALA A 249 9.09 8.82 -3.25
CA ALA A 249 8.99 8.68 -1.81
C ALA A 249 7.55 8.37 -1.34
N LYS A 250 6.49 8.69 -2.11
CA LYS A 250 5.11 8.25 -1.84
C LYS A 250 4.91 6.75 -2.16
N GLU A 251 5.41 6.28 -3.31
CA GLU A 251 5.32 4.87 -3.70
C GLU A 251 6.07 3.98 -2.68
N ALA A 252 7.27 4.43 -2.27
CA ALA A 252 8.03 3.79 -1.19
C ALA A 252 7.27 3.77 0.15
N ASP A 253 6.53 4.83 0.50
CA ASP A 253 5.67 4.82 1.70
C ASP A 253 4.54 3.81 1.55
N GLN A 254 3.85 3.74 0.39
CA GLN A 254 2.69 2.88 0.20
C GLN A 254 3.08 1.39 0.32
N LYS A 255 4.21 1.00 -0.27
CA LYS A 255 4.81 -0.33 -0.11
C LYS A 255 5.27 -0.63 1.33
N ALA A 256 5.75 0.38 2.04
CA ALA A 256 6.11 0.24 3.46
C ALA A 256 4.88 0.22 4.40
N LEU A 257 3.77 0.86 4.02
CA LEU A 257 2.48 0.80 4.69
C LEU A 257 1.75 -0.53 4.46
N SER A 258 1.98 -1.21 3.34
CA SER A 258 1.33 -2.49 3.04
C SER A 258 1.98 -3.66 3.78
N SER A 259 3.32 -3.67 3.86
CA SER A 259 4.21 -4.63 4.57
C SER A 259 3.61 -5.30 5.81
N SER A 260 3.85 -6.59 6.04
CA SER A 260 3.39 -7.29 7.26
C SER A 260 4.02 -6.76 8.57
N ASN A 261 5.14 -6.04 8.51
CA ASN A 261 5.91 -5.63 9.68
C ASN A 261 5.45 -4.26 10.24
N PRO A 262 4.96 -4.19 11.50
CA PRO A 262 4.45 -2.94 12.08
C PRO A 262 5.52 -1.85 12.23
N LYS A 263 6.80 -2.20 12.39
CA LYS A 263 7.89 -1.22 12.48
C LYS A 263 8.19 -0.55 11.14
N VAL A 264 7.99 -1.26 10.04
CA VAL A 264 8.12 -0.71 8.68
C VAL A 264 7.00 0.30 8.42
N LYS A 265 5.75 -0.04 8.76
CA LYS A 265 4.61 0.90 8.73
C LYS A 265 4.86 2.13 9.60
N ALA A 266 5.34 1.94 10.82
CA ALA A 266 5.62 3.02 11.76
C ALA A 266 6.66 4.02 11.21
N LEU A 267 7.72 3.52 10.57
CA LEU A 267 8.73 4.37 9.95
C LEU A 267 8.19 5.10 8.71
N ALA A 268 7.40 4.42 7.86
CA ALA A 268 6.73 5.03 6.72
C ALA A 268 5.81 6.19 7.14
N MET A 269 4.91 5.94 8.10
CA MET A 269 4.03 6.98 8.66
C MET A 269 4.81 8.17 9.24
N SER A 270 5.98 7.94 9.86
CA SER A 270 6.85 9.02 10.32
C SER A 270 7.46 9.83 9.17
N ASN A 271 7.85 9.19 8.06
CA ASN A 271 8.41 9.88 6.89
C ASN A 271 7.32 10.68 6.13
N MET A 272 6.13 10.11 5.99
CA MET A 272 4.93 10.81 5.50
C MET A 272 4.60 12.03 6.36
N ALA A 273 4.71 11.91 7.69
CA ALA A 273 4.45 13.02 8.60
C ALA A 273 5.46 14.16 8.46
N VAL A 274 6.74 13.87 8.18
CA VAL A 274 7.76 14.92 7.93
C VAL A 274 7.42 15.71 6.66
N ARG A 275 6.95 15.05 5.58
CA ARG A 275 6.41 15.75 4.39
C ARG A 275 5.16 16.55 4.72
N ALA A 276 4.19 15.96 5.41
CA ALA A 276 2.99 16.67 5.85
C ALA A 276 3.29 17.92 6.73
N LEU A 277 4.39 17.94 7.50
CA LEU A 277 4.85 19.15 8.20
C LEU A 277 5.43 20.21 7.25
N ALA A 278 6.18 19.82 6.21
CA ALA A 278 6.66 20.74 5.18
C ALA A 278 5.50 21.36 4.38
N ASP A 279 4.49 20.54 4.06
CA ASP A 279 3.24 20.93 3.39
C ASP A 279 2.26 21.69 4.30
N LYS A 280 2.62 21.92 5.57
CA LYS A 280 1.80 22.59 6.61
C LYS A 280 0.49 21.87 6.93
N GLN A 281 0.37 20.59 6.57
CA GLN A 281 -0.73 19.69 6.91
C GLN A 281 -0.56 19.15 8.34
N PHE A 282 -0.52 20.06 9.34
CA PHE A 282 -0.10 19.75 10.71
C PHE A 282 -0.93 18.64 11.37
N ASP A 283 -2.26 18.63 11.21
CA ASP A 283 -3.11 17.60 11.82
C ASP A 283 -2.94 16.22 11.18
N LYS A 284 -2.68 16.17 9.87
CA LYS A 284 -2.30 14.92 9.18
C LYS A 284 -0.96 14.40 9.70
N ALA A 285 0.03 15.27 9.88
CA ALA A 285 1.32 14.90 10.47
C ALA A 285 1.18 14.40 11.92
N ALA A 286 0.38 15.09 12.74
CA ALA A 286 0.10 14.68 14.11
C ALA A 286 -0.58 13.31 14.16
N LYS A 287 -1.60 13.08 13.33
CA LYS A 287 -2.33 11.82 13.22
C LYS A 287 -1.44 10.66 12.76
N LEU A 288 -0.63 10.88 11.72
CA LEU A 288 0.35 9.91 11.23
C LEU A 288 1.36 9.53 12.33
N LEU A 289 1.88 10.50 13.07
CA LEU A 289 2.83 10.24 14.15
C LEU A 289 2.19 9.59 15.39
N GLU A 290 0.93 9.91 15.72
CA GLU A 290 0.17 9.20 16.76
C GLU A 290 -0.03 7.72 16.40
N ASP A 291 -0.37 7.40 15.15
CA ASP A 291 -0.57 6.02 14.71
C ASP A 291 0.76 5.26 14.54
N ALA A 292 1.80 5.93 14.03
CA ALA A 292 3.17 5.41 14.00
C ALA A 292 3.67 5.03 15.41
N HIS A 293 3.41 5.87 16.41
CA HIS A 293 3.82 5.62 17.79
C HIS A 293 3.01 4.48 18.45
N LYS A 294 1.79 4.16 17.98
CA LYS A 294 1.06 2.95 18.41
C LYS A 294 1.69 1.67 17.85
N LEU A 295 2.29 1.74 16.66
CA LEU A 295 2.90 0.61 15.95
C LEU A 295 4.36 0.31 16.39
N ASP A 296 5.16 1.34 16.72
CA ASP A 296 6.43 1.17 17.44
C ASP A 296 6.55 2.20 18.58
N PRO A 297 5.97 1.90 19.77
CA PRO A 297 6.05 2.76 20.94
C PRO A 297 7.47 2.97 21.46
N THR A 298 8.44 2.15 21.04
CA THR A 298 9.85 2.24 21.49
C THR A 298 10.73 3.12 20.61
N ASN A 299 10.19 3.60 19.48
CA ASN A 299 11.00 4.24 18.46
C ASN A 299 11.38 5.68 18.81
N LYS A 300 12.68 5.93 19.02
CA LYS A 300 13.21 7.25 19.41
C LYS A 300 12.96 8.34 18.37
N LEU A 301 12.97 8.01 17.07
CA LEU A 301 12.72 8.99 16.00
C LEU A 301 11.25 9.41 15.99
N ILE A 302 10.34 8.44 16.03
CA ILE A 302 8.88 8.71 16.08
C ILE A 302 8.54 9.49 17.35
N ALA A 303 9.12 9.12 18.50
CA ALA A 303 8.95 9.84 19.76
C ALA A 303 9.50 11.28 19.72
N LYS A 304 10.65 11.52 19.07
CA LYS A 304 11.17 12.88 18.83
C LYS A 304 10.19 13.70 17.99
N ASN A 305 9.74 13.14 16.87
CA ASN A 305 8.86 13.83 15.93
C ASN A 305 7.50 14.15 16.55
N LEU A 306 6.82 13.18 17.16
CA LEU A 306 5.53 13.37 17.84
C LEU A 306 5.66 14.31 19.05
N GLY A 307 6.74 14.18 19.83
CA GLY A 307 7.05 15.07 20.94
C GLY A 307 7.23 16.52 20.50
N GLY A 308 7.88 16.75 19.35
CA GLY A 308 8.03 18.07 18.73
C GLY A 308 6.72 18.66 18.20
N VAL A 309 5.87 17.85 17.56
CA VAL A 309 4.54 18.31 17.11
C VAL A 309 3.68 18.78 18.30
N TYR A 310 3.65 18.01 19.39
CA TYR A 310 2.97 18.44 20.62
C TYR A 310 3.64 19.63 21.31
N ALA A 311 4.96 19.78 21.22
CA ALA A 311 5.66 20.98 21.72
C ALA A 311 5.19 22.26 20.99
N ASN A 312 5.03 22.16 19.67
CA ASN A 312 4.54 23.26 18.83
C ASN A 312 3.07 23.57 19.14
N TYR A 313 2.20 22.55 19.22
CA TYR A 313 0.79 22.73 19.58
C TYR A 313 0.61 23.34 20.98
N GLY A 314 1.43 22.93 21.96
CA GLY A 314 1.43 23.54 23.30
C GLY A 314 1.89 25.00 23.29
N SER A 315 2.88 25.34 22.44
CA SER A 315 3.38 26.71 22.30
C SER A 315 2.36 27.61 21.59
N ILE A 316 1.71 27.14 20.53
CA ILE A 316 0.63 27.86 19.83
C ILE A 316 -0.55 28.10 20.79
N ALA A 317 -0.98 27.07 21.53
CA ALA A 317 -2.06 27.20 22.52
C ALA A 317 -1.71 28.22 23.63
N ALA A 318 -0.43 28.31 24.04
CA ALA A 318 0.01 29.32 24.99
C ALA A 318 -0.03 30.74 24.41
N MET A 319 0.41 30.91 23.15
CA MET A 319 0.37 32.19 22.42
C MET A 319 -1.07 32.69 22.19
N THR A 320 -2.03 31.78 21.97
CA THR A 320 -3.45 32.10 21.82
C THR A 320 -4.21 32.13 23.17
N PHE A 321 -3.51 32.20 24.30
CA PHE A 321 -4.05 32.21 25.67
C PHE A 321 -4.94 31.00 26.05
N ASN A 322 -4.94 29.91 25.26
CA ASN A 322 -5.51 28.61 25.63
C ASN A 322 -4.54 27.87 26.57
N LEU A 323 -4.34 28.42 27.76
CA LEU A 323 -3.43 27.90 28.78
C LEU A 323 -3.76 26.44 29.20
N PRO A 324 -5.03 26.00 29.34
CA PRO A 324 -5.35 24.60 29.61
C PRO A 324 -4.93 23.66 28.47
N GLY A 325 -5.16 24.07 27.21
CA GLY A 325 -4.70 23.33 26.03
C GLY A 325 -3.17 23.25 25.95
N ALA A 326 -2.46 24.34 26.27
CA ALA A 326 -1.01 24.36 26.35
C ALA A 326 -0.48 23.33 27.38
N CYS A 327 -1.06 23.30 28.58
CA CYS A 327 -0.73 22.30 29.60
C CYS A 327 -0.99 20.86 29.13
N MET A 328 -2.10 20.60 28.41
CA MET A 328 -2.39 19.28 27.84
C MET A 328 -1.32 18.84 26.84
N TYR A 329 -0.96 19.69 25.88
CA TYR A 329 0.02 19.35 24.86
C TYR A 329 1.44 19.23 25.42
N PHE A 330 1.86 20.08 26.36
CA PHE A 330 3.15 19.92 27.03
C PHE A 330 3.24 18.62 27.86
N LYS A 331 2.14 18.22 28.52
CA LYS A 331 2.05 16.91 29.20
C LYS A 331 2.16 15.72 28.21
N LYS A 332 1.62 15.83 26.99
CA LYS A 332 1.80 14.83 25.92
C LYS A 332 3.24 14.83 25.37
N SER A 333 3.85 16.00 25.19
CA SER A 333 5.18 16.18 24.58
C SER A 333 6.33 15.62 25.43
N LEU A 334 6.39 15.97 26.72
CA LEU A 334 7.52 15.67 27.60
C LEU A 334 7.91 14.17 27.70
N PRO A 335 7.00 13.19 27.88
CA PRO A 335 7.40 11.78 27.96
C PRO A 335 7.98 11.26 26.63
N LEU A 336 7.53 11.77 25.49
CA LEU A 336 8.02 11.37 24.16
C LEU A 336 9.42 11.92 23.87
N LEU A 337 9.67 13.19 24.22
CA LEU A 337 11.01 13.78 24.14
C LEU A 337 11.98 13.15 25.16
N SER A 338 11.48 12.70 26.32
CA SER A 338 12.25 11.91 27.27
C SER A 338 12.64 10.53 26.73
N LEU A 339 11.73 9.85 26.02
CA LEU A 339 12.00 8.56 25.36
C LEU A 339 13.00 8.70 24.20
N SER A 340 12.90 9.77 23.40
CA SER A 340 13.83 10.01 22.29
C SER A 340 15.25 10.31 22.75
N GLY A 341 15.41 10.86 23.95
CA GLY A 341 16.67 11.35 24.49
C GLY A 341 16.99 12.79 24.07
N ASP A 342 16.05 13.51 23.45
CA ASP A 342 16.24 14.90 23.03
C ASP A 342 16.19 15.84 24.25
N ARG A 343 17.35 16.03 24.89
CA ARG A 343 17.48 16.81 26.12
C ARG A 343 17.21 18.29 25.91
N GLU A 344 17.62 18.85 24.77
CA GLU A 344 17.43 20.26 24.44
C GLU A 344 15.94 20.60 24.25
N ALA A 345 15.23 19.79 23.44
CA ALA A 345 13.79 19.95 23.25
C ALA A 345 13.02 19.78 24.57
N GLN A 346 13.40 18.82 25.42
CA GLN A 346 12.79 18.68 26.76
C GLN A 346 12.98 19.93 27.63
N VAL A 347 14.19 20.49 27.71
CA VAL A 347 14.46 21.71 28.50
C VAL A 347 13.63 22.89 27.97
N GLN A 348 13.55 23.06 26.64
CA GLN A 348 12.78 24.12 26.02
C GLN A 348 11.26 23.97 26.24
N VAL A 349 10.72 22.75 26.11
CA VAL A 349 9.30 22.46 26.39
C VAL A 349 8.97 22.67 27.87
N LEU A 350 9.82 22.16 28.77
CA LEU A 350 9.60 22.24 30.21
C LEU A 350 9.70 23.69 30.71
N SER A 351 10.61 24.49 30.17
CA SER A 351 10.69 25.94 30.39
C SER A 351 9.40 26.67 29.97
N ASN A 352 8.81 26.31 28.82
CA ASN A 352 7.55 26.89 28.37
C ASN A 352 6.35 26.42 29.22
N TYR A 353 6.31 25.15 29.61
CA TYR A 353 5.27 24.60 30.49
C TYR A 353 5.28 25.26 31.88
N VAL A 354 6.46 25.47 32.47
CA VAL A 354 6.63 26.23 33.74
C VAL A 354 6.05 27.64 33.65
N LYS A 355 6.23 28.36 32.54
CA LYS A 355 5.63 29.70 32.34
C LYS A 355 4.10 29.64 32.37
N VAL A 356 3.50 28.69 31.66
CA VAL A 356 2.03 28.50 31.63
C VAL A 356 1.48 28.09 33.00
N LEU A 357 2.17 27.22 33.74
CA LEU A 357 1.77 26.81 35.09
C LEU A 357 1.77 27.98 36.09
N ARG A 358 2.70 28.94 35.96
CA ARG A 358 2.69 30.20 36.73
C ARG A 358 1.48 31.07 36.36
N MET A 359 1.18 31.23 35.07
CA MET A 359 -0.01 31.99 34.62
C MET A 359 -1.34 31.37 35.10
N LEU A 360 -1.39 30.04 35.25
CA LEU A 360 -2.54 29.31 35.80
C LEU A 360 -2.52 29.15 37.34
N ASN A 361 -1.50 29.66 38.04
CA ASN A 361 -1.32 29.52 39.49
C ASN A 361 -1.36 28.05 39.99
N GLN A 362 -0.92 27.08 39.17
CA GLN A 362 -0.96 25.64 39.48
C GLN A 362 0.25 25.18 40.32
N LYS A 363 0.37 25.73 41.54
CA LYS A 363 1.53 25.61 42.44
C LYS A 363 2.14 24.20 42.55
N THR A 364 1.34 23.18 42.84
CA THR A 364 1.83 21.80 43.06
C THR A 364 2.46 21.16 41.83
N GLU A 365 1.93 21.42 40.63
CA GLU A 365 2.52 20.93 39.38
C GLU A 365 3.69 21.83 38.94
N LEU A 366 3.63 23.13 39.23
CA LEU A 366 4.71 24.09 39.00
C LEU A 366 5.99 23.70 39.73
N GLU A 367 5.95 23.53 41.05
CA GLU A 367 7.11 23.14 41.90
C GLU A 367 7.77 21.85 41.37
N LYS A 368 6.95 20.88 40.97
CA LYS A 368 7.35 19.58 40.41
C LYS A 368 8.00 19.72 39.03
N MET A 369 7.54 20.64 38.17
CA MET A 369 8.16 20.92 36.87
C MET A 369 9.43 21.77 36.99
N GLU A 370 9.47 22.74 37.90
CA GLU A 370 10.65 23.56 38.19
C GLU A 370 11.80 22.70 38.73
N LYS A 371 11.51 21.75 39.63
CA LYS A 371 12.50 20.76 40.08
C LYS A 371 13.06 19.95 38.90
N LYS A 372 12.18 19.39 38.05
CA LYS A 372 12.62 18.65 36.85
C LYS A 372 13.47 19.50 35.90
N LEU A 373 13.16 20.79 35.75
CA LEU A 373 13.92 21.71 34.91
C LEU A 373 15.32 21.97 35.48
N ALA A 374 15.42 22.15 36.80
CA ALA A 374 16.70 22.31 37.50
C ALA A 374 17.54 21.02 37.55
N GLU A 375 16.92 19.85 37.45
CA GLU A 375 17.62 18.57 37.27
C GLU A 375 18.09 18.40 35.82
N LEU A 376 17.23 18.71 34.84
CA LEU A 376 17.54 18.52 33.42
C LEU A 376 18.47 19.58 32.83
N SER A 377 18.71 20.70 33.52
CA SER A 377 19.62 21.78 33.08
C SER A 377 21.04 21.71 33.68
N LYS A 378 21.44 20.57 34.25
CA LYS A 378 22.78 20.30 34.82
C LYS A 378 23.62 19.36 33.96
#